data_AF-A0A3M1DUC2-F1
#
_entry.id   AF-A0A3M1DUC2-F1
#
_cell.length_a   1.000
_cell.length_b   1.000
_cell.length_c   1.000
_cell.angle_alpha   90.00
_cell.angle_beta   90.00
_cell.angle_gamma   90.00
#
_symmetry.space_group_name_H-M   'P 1'
#
loop_
_entity.id
_entity.type
_entity.pdbx_description
1 polymer ?
#
loop_
_entity_poly.entity_id
_entity_poly.type
_entity_poly.pdbx_seq_one_letter_code
_entity_poly.pdbx_strand_id
1 'polypeptide(L)'
;MERLQELGAAVPALKSETTREAAPAETGASAAGFSCARCGKPTGQLPKPPFKGPLGEKIHRHVCNTCWREWILMGTKVINELGLVLSRPEGQQAYDQYMIEFLMLEDRD
;
A
#
# COMPACT_ATOMS: atom_id res chain seq x y z
N MET A 1 -2.12 54.49 3.39
CA MET A 1 -3.03 54.19 2.27
C MET A 1 -2.19 54.25 1.02
N GLU A 2 -2.35 53.28 0.13
CA GLU A 2 -1.65 53.12 -1.14
C GLU A 2 -0.34 52.30 -1.08
N ARG A 3 -0.35 51.21 -1.87
CA ARG A 3 0.74 50.28 -2.19
C ARG A 3 0.98 49.12 -1.23
N LEU A 4 0.03 48.19 -1.17
CA LEU A 4 0.28 46.72 -1.07
C LEU A 4 -1.01 45.90 -1.33
N GLN A 5 -1.87 46.38 -2.24
CA GLN A 5 -3.00 45.62 -2.80
C GLN A 5 -2.62 45.05 -4.18
N GLU A 6 -1.51 44.32 -4.28
CA GLU A 6 -1.11 43.74 -5.58
C GLU A 6 -0.44 42.39 -5.37
N LEU A 7 -1.24 41.37 -5.02
CA LEU A 7 -0.96 39.99 -5.41
C LEU A 7 -2.28 39.34 -5.83
N GLY A 8 -2.79 39.79 -6.98
CA GLY A 8 -3.89 39.17 -7.72
C GLY A 8 -3.47 37.85 -8.36
N ALA A 9 -3.05 36.88 -7.54
CA ALA A 9 -2.91 35.50 -7.99
C ALA A 9 -4.28 34.82 -7.84
N ALA A 10 -4.98 34.62 -8.96
CA ALA A 10 -6.16 33.79 -8.98
C ALA A 10 -5.79 32.38 -8.49
N VAL A 11 -6.38 31.97 -7.38
CA VAL A 11 -6.27 30.58 -6.89
C VAL A 11 -6.86 29.70 -7.99
N PRO A 12 -6.10 28.74 -8.56
CA PRO A 12 -6.67 27.84 -9.54
C PRO A 12 -7.75 27.02 -8.85
N ALA A 13 -8.98 27.13 -9.35
CA ALA A 13 -10.12 26.38 -8.87
C ALA A 13 -9.82 24.88 -9.01
N LEU A 14 -9.64 24.20 -7.88
CA LEU A 14 -9.68 22.73 -7.85
C LEU A 14 -11.09 22.33 -8.23
N LYS A 15 -11.26 21.91 -9.48
CA LYS A 15 -12.49 21.28 -9.95
C LYS A 15 -12.72 20.04 -9.10
N SER A 16 -13.72 20.14 -8.23
CA SER A 16 -14.33 19.05 -7.50
C SER A 16 -15.02 18.12 -8.50
N GLU A 17 -14.33 17.07 -8.91
CA GLU A 17 -14.85 15.85 -9.54
C GLU A 17 -13.66 14.88 -9.47
N THR A 18 -13.60 13.98 -8.51
CA THR A 18 -14.40 12.77 -8.43
C THR A 18 -14.26 12.27 -7.01
N THR A 19 -15.36 11.90 -6.36
CA THR A 19 -15.34 10.90 -5.29
C THR A 19 -14.43 9.79 -5.75
N ARG A 20 -13.21 9.70 -5.21
CA ARG A 20 -12.37 8.52 -5.39
C ARG A 20 -13.00 7.45 -4.52
N GLU A 21 -14.17 6.99 -4.94
CA GLU A 21 -14.68 5.68 -4.63
C GLU A 21 -13.56 4.76 -5.09
N ALA A 22 -12.79 4.27 -4.12
CA ALA A 22 -11.98 3.10 -4.31
C ALA A 22 -12.96 2.01 -4.72
N ALA A 23 -13.11 1.84 -6.03
CA ALA A 23 -13.94 0.80 -6.62
C ALA A 23 -13.58 -0.54 -5.97
N PRO A 24 -14.57 -1.41 -5.71
CA PRO A 24 -14.35 -2.71 -5.10
C PRO A 24 -13.46 -3.53 -6.04
N ALA A 25 -12.18 -3.69 -5.68
CA ALA A 25 -11.29 -4.63 -6.35
C ALA A 25 -11.63 -6.05 -5.90
N GLU A 26 -12.85 -6.51 -6.17
CA GLU A 26 -13.33 -7.85 -5.77
C GLU A 26 -13.62 -8.76 -6.99
N THR A 27 -12.98 -8.52 -8.14
CA THR A 27 -13.14 -9.39 -9.32
C THR A 27 -11.84 -9.58 -10.10
N GLY A 28 -10.75 -9.86 -9.38
CA GLY A 28 -9.58 -10.50 -9.96
C GLY A 28 -9.73 -12.01 -9.87
N ALA A 29 -9.57 -12.73 -10.97
CA ALA A 29 -9.48 -14.19 -10.95
C ALA A 29 -8.35 -14.62 -10.00
N SER A 30 -8.72 -15.28 -8.90
CA SER A 30 -7.76 -15.90 -7.98
C SER A 30 -7.36 -17.26 -8.50
N ALA A 31 -6.10 -17.66 -8.28
CA ALA A 31 -5.70 -19.03 -8.50
C ALA A 31 -6.55 -19.99 -7.65
N ALA A 32 -6.81 -21.20 -8.18
CA ALA A 32 -7.50 -22.23 -7.42
C ALA A 32 -6.76 -22.51 -6.10
N GLY A 33 -7.47 -22.44 -4.97
CA GLY A 33 -6.89 -22.65 -3.63
C GLY A 33 -6.23 -21.41 -3.00
N PHE A 34 -6.32 -20.22 -3.62
CA PHE A 34 -5.86 -18.99 -2.99
C PHE A 34 -6.73 -18.63 -1.76
N SER A 35 -6.08 -18.21 -0.68
CA SER A 35 -6.70 -17.57 0.48
C SER A 35 -5.77 -16.50 1.05
N CYS A 36 -6.30 -15.31 1.30
CA CYS A 36 -5.51 -14.23 1.86
C CYS A 36 -5.16 -14.52 3.34
N ALA A 37 -3.87 -14.51 3.67
CA ALA A 37 -3.34 -14.73 5.01
C ALA A 37 -3.89 -13.73 6.04
N ARG A 38 -4.11 -12.48 5.64
CA ARG A 38 -4.56 -11.41 6.55
C ARG A 38 -6.08 -11.40 6.75
N CYS A 39 -6.86 -11.41 5.67
CA CYS A 39 -8.32 -11.26 5.76
C CYS A 39 -9.12 -12.54 5.53
N GLY A 40 -8.47 -13.65 5.17
CA GLY A 40 -9.11 -14.96 4.95
C GLY A 40 -9.94 -15.09 3.67
N LYS A 41 -10.10 -14.01 2.88
CA LYS A 41 -10.90 -14.03 1.66
C LYS A 41 -10.20 -14.86 0.54
N PRO A 42 -10.93 -15.71 -0.19
CA PRO A 42 -10.37 -16.52 -1.29
C PRO A 42 -10.32 -15.78 -2.64
N THR A 43 -10.54 -14.46 -2.66
CA THR A 43 -10.65 -13.65 -3.87
C THR A 43 -9.63 -12.51 -3.90
N GLY A 44 -9.38 -11.97 -5.09
CA GLY A 44 -8.59 -10.76 -5.26
C GLY A 44 -7.09 -10.97 -5.08
N GLN A 45 -6.54 -12.11 -5.47
CA GLN A 45 -5.09 -12.32 -5.51
C GLN A 45 -4.40 -11.21 -6.33
N LEU A 46 -3.15 -10.86 -5.98
CA LEU A 46 -2.37 -9.92 -6.78
C LEU A 46 -2.12 -10.49 -8.19
N PRO A 47 -2.11 -9.66 -9.25
CA PRO A 47 -1.86 -10.14 -10.61
C PRO A 47 -0.40 -10.53 -10.87
N LYS A 48 0.52 -10.03 -10.05
CA LYS A 48 1.96 -10.34 -10.08
C LYS A 48 2.61 -9.98 -8.74
N PRO A 49 3.81 -10.51 -8.43
CA PRO A 49 4.60 -10.06 -7.29
C PRO A 49 4.82 -8.54 -7.28
N PRO A 50 4.67 -7.87 -6.12
CA PRO A 50 4.83 -6.42 -6.03
C PRO A 50 6.29 -5.97 -6.21
N PHE A 51 7.24 -6.84 -5.88
CA PHE A 51 8.67 -6.63 -6.08
C PHE A 51 9.38 -7.99 -6.24
N LYS A 52 10.65 -7.95 -6.66
CA LYS A 52 11.46 -9.16 -6.88
C LYS A 52 11.94 -9.76 -5.56
N GLY A 53 12.09 -11.08 -5.53
CA GLY A 53 12.64 -11.80 -4.39
C GLY A 53 11.60 -12.64 -3.64
N PRO A 54 12.04 -13.44 -2.65
CA PRO A 54 11.21 -14.44 -1.99
C PRO A 54 10.02 -13.83 -1.25
N LEU A 55 10.20 -12.69 -0.59
CA LEU A 55 9.11 -11.99 0.10
C LEU A 55 8.04 -11.48 -0.88
N GLY A 56 8.45 -10.97 -2.04
CA GLY A 56 7.52 -10.52 -3.08
C GLY A 56 6.69 -11.67 -3.64
N GLU A 57 7.30 -12.84 -3.86
CA GLU A 57 6.57 -14.05 -4.26
C GLU A 57 5.62 -14.55 -3.17
N LYS A 58 6.04 -14.53 -1.90
CA LYS A 58 5.21 -14.89 -0.75
C LYS A 58 3.97 -14.00 -0.64
N ILE A 59 4.13 -12.69 -0.81
CA ILE A 59 3.02 -11.73 -0.84
C ILE A 59 2.05 -12.06 -1.99
N HIS A 60 2.58 -12.35 -3.18
CA HIS A 60 1.74 -12.73 -4.32
C HIS A 60 0.90 -13.99 -4.07
N ARG A 61 1.48 -15.00 -3.42
CA ARG A 61 0.79 -16.27 -3.12
C ARG A 61 -0.27 -16.14 -2.02
N HIS A 62 -0.07 -15.25 -1.04
CA HIS A 62 -0.86 -15.26 0.21
C HIS A 62 -1.57 -13.95 0.53
N VAL A 63 -1.44 -12.90 -0.27
CA VAL A 63 -2.03 -11.58 0.04
C VAL A 63 -2.94 -11.15 -1.09
N CYS A 64 -4.13 -10.63 -0.74
CA CYS A 64 -5.05 -10.06 -1.71
C CYS A 64 -4.72 -8.58 -2.00
N ASN A 65 -5.21 -8.08 -3.13
CA ASN A 65 -4.97 -6.71 -3.59
C ASN A 65 -5.43 -5.66 -2.57
N THR A 66 -6.55 -5.91 -1.88
CA THR A 66 -7.09 -5.03 -0.84
C THR A 66 -6.12 -4.91 0.33
N CYS A 67 -5.70 -6.03 0.93
CA CYS A 67 -4.75 -6.01 2.05
C CYS A 67 -3.37 -5.45 1.65
N TRP A 68 -2.94 -5.68 0.42
CA TRP A 68 -1.72 -5.07 -0.10
C TRP A 68 -1.82 -3.54 -0.18
N ARG A 69 -2.93 -2.99 -0.69
CA ARG A 69 -3.15 -1.54 -0.73
C ARG A 69 -3.19 -0.92 0.67
N GLU A 70 -3.83 -1.60 1.61
CA GLU A 70 -3.83 -1.17 3.01
C GLU A 70 -2.42 -1.15 3.60
N TRP A 71 -1.59 -2.14 3.28
CA TRP A 71 -0.19 -2.14 3.68
C TRP A 71 0.57 -0.95 3.09
N ILE A 72 0.39 -0.57 1.81
CA ILE A 72 1.10 0.59 1.26
C ILE A 72 0.83 1.87 2.07
N LEU A 73 -0.43 2.08 2.47
CA LEU A 73 -0.80 3.20 3.33
C LEU A 73 -0.19 3.08 4.73
N MET A 74 -0.20 1.88 5.30
CA MET A 74 0.36 1.63 6.63
C MET A 74 1.89 1.79 6.65
N GLY A 75 2.57 1.17 5.69
CA GLY A 75 4.01 1.23 5.51
C GLY A 75 4.52 2.67 5.36
N THR A 76 3.76 3.54 4.69
CA THR A 76 4.09 4.98 4.63
C THR A 76 4.16 5.60 6.02
N LYS A 77 3.22 5.28 6.92
CA LYS A 77 3.28 5.76 8.30
C LYS A 77 4.43 5.10 9.07
N VAL A 78 4.66 3.79 8.90
CA VAL A 78 5.78 3.09 9.54
C VAL A 78 7.11 3.79 9.23
N ILE A 79 7.33 4.15 7.96
CA ILE A 79 8.53 4.88 7.54
C ILE A 79 8.64 6.23 8.26
N ASN A 80 7.55 7.01 8.30
CA ASN A 80 7.56 8.36 8.86
C ASN A 80 7.70 8.37 10.40
N GLU A 81 6.91 7.54 11.09
CA GLU A 81 6.84 7.54 12.56
C GLU A 81 8.11 6.93 13.18
N LEU A 82 8.73 5.94 12.52
CA LEU A 82 9.98 5.33 12.99
C LEU A 82 11.24 5.98 12.40
N GLY A 83 11.09 6.95 11.48
CA GLY A 83 12.20 7.60 10.80
C GLY A 83 13.06 6.62 10.00
N LEU A 84 12.46 5.63 9.33
CA LEU A 84 13.21 4.59 8.61
C LEU A 84 13.92 5.16 7.38
N VAL A 85 15.20 4.82 7.24
CA VAL A 85 16.01 5.13 6.05
C VAL A 85 16.08 3.89 5.17
N LEU A 86 15.18 3.78 4.19
CA LEU A 86 15.06 2.58 3.34
C LEU A 86 16.26 2.33 2.41
N SER A 87 17.15 3.31 2.23
CA SER A 87 18.40 3.09 1.51
C SER A 87 19.44 2.31 2.33
N ARG A 88 19.19 2.09 3.62
CA ARG A 88 20.06 1.32 4.52
C ARG A 88 19.46 -0.06 4.80
N PRO A 89 20.28 -1.12 4.90
CA PRO A 89 19.79 -2.47 5.16
C PRO A 89 18.93 -2.58 6.42
N GLU A 90 19.28 -1.88 7.49
CA GLU A 90 18.56 -1.92 8.77
C GLU A 90 17.16 -1.30 8.65
N GLY A 91 17.05 -0.19 7.92
CA GLY A 91 15.77 0.46 7.64
C GLY A 91 14.87 -0.41 6.78
N GLN A 92 15.44 -1.08 5.77
CA GLN A 92 14.70 -2.03 4.93
C GLN A 92 14.24 -3.26 5.73
N GLN A 93 15.11 -3.84 6.56
CA GLN A 93 14.77 -4.98 7.41
C GLN A 93 13.65 -4.66 8.40
N ALA A 94 13.70 -3.49 9.04
CA ALA A 94 12.63 -3.05 9.93
C ALA A 94 11.30 -2.88 9.16
N TYR A 95 11.33 -2.25 7.99
CA TYR A 95 10.15 -2.08 7.16
C TYR A 95 9.53 -3.42 6.73
N ASP A 96 10.37 -4.37 6.31
CA ASP A 96 9.93 -5.71 5.89
C ASP A 96 9.38 -6.51 7.09
N GLN A 97 9.94 -6.36 8.27
CA GLN A 97 9.44 -6.97 9.50
C GLN A 97 8.01 -6.52 9.82
N TYR A 98 7.76 -5.20 9.85
CA TYR A 98 6.40 -4.65 10.04
C TYR A 98 5.45 -5.06 8.91
N MET A 99 5.94 -5.21 7.68
CA MET A 99 5.15 -5.71 6.55
C MET A 99 4.67 -7.13 6.78
N ILE A 100 5.58 -8.01 7.20
CA ILE A 100 5.32 -9.43 7.45
C ILE A 100 4.29 -9.57 8.59
N GLU A 101 4.47 -8.85 9.68
CA GLU A 101 3.54 -8.82 10.82
C GLU A 101 2.16 -8.32 10.40
N PHE A 102 2.09 -7.16 9.72
CA PHE A 102 0.82 -6.58 9.28
C PHE A 102 0.05 -7.51 8.34
N LEU A 103 0.76 -8.25 7.48
CA LEU A 103 0.19 -9.17 6.49
C LEU A 103 0.00 -10.61 6.99
N MET A 104 0.33 -10.89 8.27
CA MET A 104 0.22 -12.22 8.90
C MET A 104 1.02 -13.31 8.14
N LEU A 105 2.28 -12.99 7.81
CA LEU A 105 3.15 -13.83 6.97
C LEU A 105 4.26 -14.58 7.72
N GLU A 106 4.34 -14.52 9.06
CA GLU A 106 5.45 -15.09 9.84
C GLU A 106 5.60 -16.62 9.64
N ASP A 107 4.50 -17.37 9.71
CA ASP A 107 4.51 -18.85 9.69
C ASP A 107 3.94 -19.47 8.39
N ARG A 108 4.07 -18.80 7.24
CA ARG A 108 3.54 -19.29 5.95
C ARG A 108 4.68 -19.50 4.95
N ASP A 109 4.66 -20.57 4.16
CA ASP A 109 5.66 -20.87 3.12
C ASP A 109 5.05 -20.93 1.72
#